data_AF-A0A8X6L891-F1
#
_entry.id   AF-A0A8X6L891-F1
#
_cell.length_a   1.000
_cell.length_b   1.000
_cell.length_c   1.000
_cell.angle_alpha   90.00
_cell.angle_beta   90.00
_cell.angle_gamma   90.00
#
_symmetry.space_group_name_H-M   'P 1'
#
loop_
_entity.id
_entity.type
_entity.pdbx_description
1 polymer ?
#
loop_
_entity_poly.entity_id
_entity_poly.type
_entity_poly.pdbx_seq_one_letter_code
_entity_poly.pdbx_strand_id
1 'polypeptide(L)'
;MYKQTYPIATKHIENNIYMDDFVIGTSTDTEATTLYREMLQLTSHISLPLAKWTTNWKTLQGVWKQENVPFREITQVLGVKWDTDKYVFQIDVQAKIVEASEKQVTKRLLLKLMSKFYDPLGLFAPVTVIVKILFQDTWLSGIKWDELLTQAVAQQWHKWINELQCLKDIRILRWIGFSETSDVIIHVFCDASERAYDACLYARHTVETFMEVNLICSRSTDNPADHLTRGTFPSQLSSLESWWHGPKWLNHDSEACPTKDFPSHSQPSVEVESWKTKSRSFYVATTEPIIDISHYSSYTKLLRVTAWILRFVHNCKSNYVSFTD
;
A
#
# COMPACT_ATOMS: atom_id res chain seq x y z
N MET A 1 -33.90 -19.84 3.29
CA MET A 1 -33.93 -20.90 4.32
C MET A 1 -32.86 -20.67 5.39
N TYR A 2 -31.57 -20.65 5.05
CA TYR A 2 -30.49 -20.53 6.06
C TYR A 2 -30.31 -19.15 6.72
N LYS A 3 -30.88 -18.05 6.16
CA LYS A 3 -30.77 -16.69 6.72
C LYS A 3 -31.38 -16.53 8.13
N GLN A 4 -32.36 -17.36 8.47
CA GLN A 4 -32.98 -17.34 9.80
C GLN A 4 -32.21 -18.20 10.82
N THR A 5 -31.56 -19.28 10.36
CA THR A 5 -30.83 -20.22 11.22
C THR A 5 -29.40 -19.78 11.48
N TYR A 6 -28.75 -19.16 10.49
CA TYR A 6 -27.35 -18.72 10.54
C TYR A 6 -27.24 -17.25 10.09
N PRO A 7 -27.83 -16.31 10.86
CA PRO A 7 -27.95 -14.92 10.44
C PRO A 7 -26.60 -14.22 10.25
N ILE A 8 -25.59 -14.54 11.07
CA ILE A 8 -24.27 -13.91 10.99
C ILE A 8 -23.48 -14.50 9.82
N ALA A 9 -23.41 -15.83 9.72
CA ALA A 9 -22.69 -16.51 8.63
C ALA A 9 -23.26 -16.14 7.25
N THR A 10 -24.59 -16.15 7.09
CA THR A 10 -25.20 -15.84 5.79
C THR A 10 -25.01 -14.38 5.36
N LYS A 11 -24.96 -13.44 6.32
CA LYS A 11 -24.63 -12.03 6.04
C LYS A 11 -23.20 -11.88 5.49
N HIS A 12 -22.25 -12.64 6.06
CA HIS A 12 -20.84 -12.49 5.70
C HIS A 12 -20.44 -13.31 4.47
N ILE A 13 -21.02 -14.50 4.27
CA ILE A 13 -20.63 -15.41 3.18
C ILE A 13 -20.87 -14.80 1.80
N GLU A 14 -21.92 -13.97 1.63
CA GLU A 14 -22.27 -13.34 0.36
C GLU A 14 -21.23 -12.28 -0.08
N ASN A 15 -20.53 -11.65 0.87
CA ASN A 15 -19.70 -10.46 0.60
C ASN A 15 -18.21 -10.65 0.93
N ASN A 16 -17.83 -11.74 1.58
CA ASN A 16 -16.48 -11.93 2.14
C ASN A 16 -15.80 -13.22 1.67
N ILE A 17 -16.33 -13.85 0.62
CA ILE A 17 -15.67 -14.94 -0.10
C ILE A 17 -15.02 -14.37 -1.36
N TYR A 18 -13.74 -14.70 -1.55
CA TYR A 18 -13.05 -14.54 -2.81
C TYR A 18 -12.46 -15.88 -3.22
N MET A 19 -12.99 -16.47 -4.30
CA MET A 19 -12.64 -17.82 -4.74
C MET A 19 -12.78 -18.85 -3.59
N ASP A 20 -11.68 -19.41 -3.10
CA ASP A 20 -11.59 -20.37 -2.00
C ASP A 20 -11.28 -19.72 -0.64
N ASP A 21 -10.99 -18.42 -0.60
CA ASP A 21 -10.66 -17.69 0.62
C ASP A 21 -11.89 -16.99 1.22
N PHE A 22 -12.15 -17.24 2.51
CA PHE A 22 -13.11 -16.48 3.31
C PHE A 22 -12.37 -15.62 4.34
N VAL A 23 -12.53 -14.30 4.26
CA VAL A 23 -11.79 -13.35 5.11
C VAL A 23 -12.72 -12.27 5.64
N ILE A 24 -12.78 -12.14 6.96
CA ILE A 24 -13.66 -11.18 7.63
C ILE A 24 -13.02 -10.62 8.89
N GLY A 25 -13.38 -9.39 9.27
CA GLY A 25 -13.12 -8.83 10.59
C GLY A 25 -14.41 -8.73 11.39
N THR A 26 -14.34 -8.98 12.69
CA THR A 26 -15.46 -8.80 13.64
C THR A 26 -15.06 -7.77 14.69
N SER A 27 -16.05 -7.10 15.29
CA SER A 27 -15.80 -6.07 16.31
C SER A 27 -15.67 -6.68 17.71
N THR A 28 -16.23 -7.87 17.92
CA THR A 28 -16.22 -8.56 19.22
C THR A 28 -15.79 -10.02 19.09
N ASP A 29 -15.29 -10.57 20.19
CA ASP A 29 -14.94 -11.97 20.30
C ASP A 29 -16.16 -12.90 20.25
N THR A 30 -17.27 -12.49 20.88
CA THR A 30 -18.51 -13.26 20.90
C THR A 30 -19.09 -13.40 19.50
N GLU A 31 -19.05 -12.33 18.71
CA GLU A 31 -19.41 -12.34 17.30
C GLU A 31 -18.48 -13.25 16.48
N ALA A 32 -17.16 -13.18 16.70
CA ALA A 32 -16.18 -14.05 16.02
C ALA A 32 -16.45 -15.54 16.27
N THR A 33 -16.69 -15.88 17.54
CA THR A 33 -16.94 -17.26 17.96
C THR A 33 -18.27 -17.76 17.42
N THR A 34 -19.32 -16.94 17.44
CA THR A 34 -20.63 -17.29 16.88
C THR A 34 -20.54 -17.49 15.36
N LEU A 35 -19.88 -16.58 14.65
CA LEU A 35 -19.64 -16.68 13.21
C LEU A 35 -18.89 -17.97 12.86
N TYR A 36 -17.84 -18.32 13.60
CA TYR A 36 -17.11 -19.58 13.39
C TYR A 36 -18.03 -20.80 13.50
N ARG A 37 -18.88 -20.86 14.54
CA ARG A 37 -19.84 -21.98 14.73
C ARG A 37 -20.88 -22.04 13.62
N GLU A 38 -21.49 -20.90 13.29
CA GLU A 38 -22.48 -20.82 12.23
C GLU A 38 -21.88 -21.22 10.87
N MET A 39 -20.66 -20.78 10.56
CA MET A 39 -19.97 -21.13 9.31
C MET A 39 -19.66 -22.63 9.22
N LEU A 40 -19.21 -23.28 10.31
CA LEU A 40 -19.01 -24.73 10.32
C LEU A 40 -20.31 -25.49 10.05
N GLN A 41 -21.41 -25.08 10.70
CA GLN A 41 -22.69 -25.73 10.49
C GLN A 41 -23.22 -25.48 9.09
N LEU A 42 -23.19 -24.23 8.61
CA LEU A 42 -23.63 -23.87 7.27
C LEU A 42 -22.85 -24.63 6.19
N THR A 43 -21.52 -24.67 6.30
CA THR A 43 -20.67 -25.35 5.31
C THR A 43 -20.79 -26.87 5.35
N SER A 44 -21.20 -27.45 6.49
CA SER A 44 -21.49 -28.89 6.59
C SER A 44 -22.68 -29.32 5.71
N HIS A 45 -23.70 -28.46 5.54
CA HIS A 45 -24.86 -28.75 4.68
C HIS A 45 -24.49 -28.84 3.20
N ILE A 46 -23.44 -28.15 2.78
CA ILE A 46 -22.97 -28.10 1.38
C ILE A 46 -21.70 -28.91 1.13
N SER A 47 -21.20 -29.63 2.14
CA SER A 47 -19.97 -30.45 2.05
C SER A 47 -18.74 -29.69 1.55
N LEU A 48 -18.64 -28.39 1.89
CA LEU A 48 -17.47 -27.54 1.60
C LEU A 48 -16.80 -27.08 2.90
N PRO A 49 -16.12 -28.00 3.63
CA PRO A 49 -15.55 -27.66 4.93
C PRO A 49 -14.47 -26.59 4.81
N LEU A 50 -14.57 -25.56 5.64
CA LEU A 50 -13.52 -24.55 5.78
C LEU A 50 -12.33 -25.12 6.54
N ALA A 51 -11.13 -24.74 6.10
CA ALA A 51 -9.86 -25.19 6.64
C ALA A 51 -8.84 -24.06 6.71
N LYS A 52 -7.66 -24.35 7.27
CA LYS A 52 -6.54 -23.39 7.40
C LYS A 52 -6.93 -22.13 8.20
N TRP A 53 -7.61 -22.35 9.31
CA TRP A 53 -8.10 -21.29 10.19
C TRP A 53 -6.98 -20.39 10.72
N THR A 54 -7.29 -19.11 10.84
CA THR A 54 -6.41 -18.09 11.42
C THR A 54 -7.27 -17.03 12.10
N THR A 55 -6.79 -16.47 13.20
CA THR A 55 -7.49 -15.40 13.93
C THR A 55 -6.54 -14.70 14.88
N ASN A 56 -6.81 -13.44 15.18
CA ASN A 56 -6.15 -12.67 16.23
C ASN A 56 -6.87 -12.78 17.59
N TRP A 57 -8.09 -13.31 17.63
CA TRP A 57 -8.85 -13.49 18.88
C TRP A 57 -8.30 -14.65 19.71
N LYS A 58 -7.64 -14.33 20.84
CA LYS A 58 -6.99 -15.33 21.73
C LYS A 58 -7.97 -16.33 22.35
N THR A 59 -9.16 -15.85 22.65
CA THR A 59 -10.35 -16.60 23.06
C THR A 59 -10.74 -17.67 22.03
N LEU A 60 -10.91 -17.29 20.76
CA LEU A 60 -11.20 -18.24 19.68
C LEU A 60 -10.03 -19.22 19.44
N GLN A 61 -8.78 -18.76 19.52
CA GLN A 61 -7.61 -19.64 19.52
C GLN A 61 -7.68 -20.66 20.67
N GLY A 62 -8.15 -20.25 21.86
CA GLY A 62 -8.37 -21.13 23.00
C GLY A 62 -9.41 -22.22 22.74
N VAL A 63 -10.54 -21.85 22.11
CA VAL A 63 -11.57 -22.80 21.66
C VAL A 63 -10.97 -23.80 20.68
N TRP A 64 -10.25 -23.35 19.66
CA TRP A 64 -9.61 -24.23 18.68
C TRP A 64 -8.58 -25.18 19.28
N LYS A 65 -7.81 -24.74 20.28
CA LYS A 65 -6.89 -25.62 21.02
C LYS A 65 -7.62 -26.74 21.76
N GLN A 66 -8.74 -26.44 22.42
CA GLN A 66 -9.54 -27.44 23.14
C GLN A 66 -10.18 -28.45 22.17
N GLU A 67 -10.55 -28.00 20.98
CA GLU A 67 -11.19 -28.82 19.95
C GLU A 67 -10.20 -29.52 19.01
N ASN A 68 -8.89 -29.38 19.25
CA ASN A 68 -7.82 -29.89 18.38
C ASN A 68 -7.94 -29.40 16.92
N VAL A 69 -8.44 -28.19 16.71
CA VAL A 69 -8.53 -27.55 15.39
C VAL A 69 -7.20 -26.89 15.07
N PRO A 70 -6.51 -27.29 13.97
CA PRO A 70 -5.24 -26.67 13.60
C PRO A 70 -5.47 -25.24 13.09
N PHE A 71 -4.71 -24.29 13.62
CA PHE A 71 -4.71 -22.90 13.18
C PHE A 71 -3.29 -22.37 13.02
N ARG A 72 -3.15 -21.26 12.29
CA ARG A 72 -1.87 -20.59 12.03
C ARG A 72 -1.94 -19.12 12.45
N GLU A 73 -0.82 -18.58 12.89
CA GLU A 73 -0.67 -17.14 13.19
C GLU A 73 -0.29 -16.32 11.95
N ILE A 74 0.33 -16.98 10.98
CA ILE A 74 0.74 -16.37 9.71
C ILE A 74 -0.01 -17.08 8.58
N THR A 75 -0.68 -16.29 7.77
CA THR A 75 -1.37 -16.74 6.56
C THR A 75 -0.95 -15.92 5.35
N GLN A 76 -1.53 -16.23 4.19
CA GLN A 76 -1.43 -15.43 2.98
C GLN A 76 -2.84 -15.19 2.46
N VAL A 77 -3.20 -13.93 2.19
CA VAL A 77 -4.48 -13.54 1.61
C VAL A 77 -4.18 -12.81 0.31
N LEU A 78 -4.74 -13.28 -0.80
CA LEU A 78 -4.50 -12.72 -2.13
C LEU A 78 -3.01 -12.52 -2.44
N GLY A 79 -2.12 -13.43 -2.07
CA GLY A 79 -0.68 -13.26 -2.35
C GLY A 79 0.11 -12.42 -1.34
N VAL A 80 -0.56 -11.73 -0.41
CA VAL A 80 0.09 -10.90 0.62
C VAL A 80 0.19 -11.68 1.93
N LYS A 81 1.37 -11.70 2.54
CA LYS A 81 1.59 -12.38 3.82
C LYS A 81 0.94 -11.56 4.93
N TRP A 82 0.14 -12.21 5.76
CA TRP A 82 -0.56 -11.57 6.87
C TRP A 82 -0.19 -12.27 8.17
N ASP A 83 0.41 -11.51 9.07
CA ASP A 83 0.60 -11.90 10.47
C ASP A 83 -0.64 -11.45 11.24
N THR A 84 -1.50 -12.40 11.61
CA THR A 84 -2.76 -12.09 12.28
C THR A 84 -2.54 -11.66 13.72
N ASP A 85 -1.48 -12.16 14.36
CA ASP A 85 -1.20 -11.86 15.76
C ASP A 85 -0.70 -10.42 15.94
N LYS A 86 0.26 -10.02 15.10
CA LYS A 86 0.81 -8.65 15.08
C LYS A 86 -0.01 -7.69 14.24
N TYR A 87 -1.01 -8.19 13.53
CA TYR A 87 -1.94 -7.42 12.71
C TYR A 87 -1.27 -6.63 11.57
N VAL A 88 -0.28 -7.24 10.93
CA VAL A 88 0.54 -6.59 9.90
C VAL A 88 0.59 -7.38 8.61
N PHE A 89 0.51 -6.66 7.49
CA PHE A 89 0.87 -7.15 6.18
C PHE A 89 2.38 -7.09 5.99
N GLN A 90 2.88 -8.13 5.31
CA GLN A 90 4.26 -8.33 4.92
C GLN A 90 4.30 -8.81 3.48
N ILE A 91 5.42 -8.60 2.81
CA ILE A 91 5.67 -9.15 1.49
C ILE A 91 6.82 -10.16 1.57
N ASP A 92 6.61 -11.35 1.00
CA ASP A 92 7.70 -12.30 0.82
C ASP A 92 8.51 -11.92 -0.42
N VAL A 93 9.73 -11.44 -0.17
CA VAL A 93 10.71 -11.04 -1.18
C VAL A 93 11.85 -12.05 -1.31
N GLN A 94 12.03 -12.97 -0.36
CA GLN A 94 13.23 -13.80 -0.34
C GLN A 94 13.30 -14.74 -1.55
N ALA A 95 12.20 -15.44 -1.83
CA ALA A 95 12.13 -16.33 -3.00
C ALA A 95 12.31 -15.55 -4.32
N LYS A 96 11.81 -14.31 -4.38
CA LYS A 96 11.93 -13.44 -5.56
C LYS A 96 13.38 -13.00 -5.78
N ILE A 97 14.08 -12.65 -4.72
CA ILE A 97 15.50 -12.23 -4.76
C ILE A 97 16.40 -13.40 -5.17
N VAL A 98 16.18 -14.60 -4.63
CA VAL A 98 16.97 -15.79 -4.99
C VAL A 98 16.83 -16.09 -6.48
N GLU A 99 15.59 -16.16 -6.99
CA GLU A 99 15.36 -16.42 -8.42
C GLU A 99 15.95 -15.32 -9.32
N ALA A 100 15.96 -14.07 -8.86
CA ALA A 100 16.53 -12.94 -9.60
C ALA A 100 18.07 -12.98 -9.67
N SER A 101 18.72 -13.51 -8.64
CA SER A 101 20.19 -13.53 -8.52
C SER A 101 20.84 -14.74 -9.18
N GLU A 102 20.14 -15.87 -9.28
CA GLU A 102 20.69 -17.11 -9.83
C GLU A 102 20.69 -17.18 -11.37
N LYS A 103 19.90 -16.32 -12.03
CA LYS A 103 19.66 -16.40 -13.47
C LYS A 103 20.16 -15.17 -14.19
N GLN A 104 20.65 -15.38 -15.41
CA GLN A 104 20.87 -14.28 -16.32
C GLN A 104 19.55 -13.55 -16.58
N VAL A 105 19.58 -12.22 -16.47
CA VAL A 105 18.35 -11.41 -16.49
C VAL A 105 17.95 -11.15 -17.93
N THR A 106 16.76 -11.61 -18.27
CA THR A 106 16.09 -11.37 -19.56
C THR A 106 14.80 -10.59 -19.35
N LYS A 107 14.26 -10.02 -20.43
CA LYS A 107 12.95 -9.35 -20.41
C LYS A 107 11.84 -10.27 -19.90
N ARG A 108 11.87 -11.56 -20.27
CA ARG A 108 10.92 -12.58 -19.78
C ARG A 108 11.05 -12.81 -18.28
N LEU A 109 12.28 -12.93 -17.77
CA LEU A 109 12.49 -13.10 -16.33
C LEU A 109 12.00 -11.88 -15.54
N LEU A 110 12.28 -10.68 -16.05
CA LEU A 110 11.82 -9.42 -15.44
C LEU A 110 10.29 -9.40 -15.33
N LEU A 111 9.56 -9.71 -16.41
CA LEU A 111 8.11 -9.80 -16.40
C LEU A 111 7.59 -10.85 -15.41
N LYS A 112 8.20 -12.04 -15.40
CA LYS A 112 7.83 -13.13 -14.50
C LYS A 112 7.98 -12.72 -13.02
N LEU A 113 9.03 -11.98 -12.69
CA LEU A 113 9.26 -11.53 -11.32
C LEU A 113 8.35 -10.36 -10.96
N MET A 114 8.13 -9.42 -11.89
CA MET A 114 7.19 -8.31 -11.74
C MET A 114 5.78 -8.81 -11.44
N SER A 115 5.28 -9.81 -12.18
CA SER A 115 3.92 -10.34 -12.00
C SER A 115 3.73 -11.11 -10.68
N LYS A 116 4.81 -11.48 -9.99
CA LYS A 116 4.73 -12.05 -8.63
C LYS A 116 4.50 -11.00 -7.53
N PHE A 117 4.59 -9.72 -7.86
CA PHE A 117 4.20 -8.64 -6.95
C PHE A 117 2.72 -8.35 -7.12
N TYR A 118 1.89 -9.16 -6.45
CA TYR A 118 0.47 -8.89 -6.35
C TYR A 118 0.22 -7.95 -5.16
N ASP A 119 -0.21 -6.73 -5.47
CA ASP A 119 -0.43 -5.66 -4.50
C ASP A 119 -1.73 -4.90 -4.84
N PRO A 120 -2.90 -5.45 -4.47
CA PRO A 120 -4.19 -4.93 -4.90
C PRO A 120 -4.51 -3.56 -4.29
N LEU A 121 -3.89 -3.24 -3.16
CA LEU A 121 -4.04 -1.98 -2.43
C LEU A 121 -2.91 -0.99 -2.71
N GLY A 122 -1.91 -1.33 -3.51
CA GLY A 122 -0.77 -0.45 -3.80
C GLY A 122 0.10 -0.15 -2.57
N LEU A 123 0.08 -1.00 -1.54
CA LEU A 123 0.83 -0.79 -0.30
C LEU A 123 2.35 -0.81 -0.49
N PHE A 124 2.80 -1.46 -1.57
CA PHE A 124 4.18 -1.55 -2.00
C PHE A 124 4.39 -0.87 -3.36
N ALA A 125 3.50 0.06 -3.74
CA ALA A 125 3.57 0.81 -5.01
C ALA A 125 4.94 1.47 -5.29
N PRO A 126 5.63 2.09 -4.30
CA PRO A 126 6.96 2.67 -4.54
C PRO A 126 8.01 1.67 -5.04
N VAL A 127 7.85 0.39 -4.72
CA VAL A 127 8.74 -0.67 -5.19
C VAL A 127 8.28 -1.24 -6.52
N THR A 128 6.97 -1.45 -6.70
CA THR A 128 6.44 -2.05 -7.92
C THR A 128 6.51 -1.09 -9.13
N VAL A 129 6.44 0.22 -8.91
CA VAL A 129 6.57 1.22 -9.97
C VAL A 129 7.96 1.17 -10.63
N ILE A 130 9.02 0.94 -9.87
CA ILE A 130 10.39 0.88 -10.40
C ILE A 130 10.55 -0.29 -11.38
N VAL A 131 10.05 -1.48 -11.03
CA VAL A 131 10.15 -2.65 -11.92
C VAL A 131 9.26 -2.51 -13.16
N LYS A 132 8.09 -1.86 -13.02
CA LYS A 132 7.21 -1.51 -14.15
C LYS A 132 7.92 -0.59 -15.14
N ILE A 133 8.59 0.44 -14.62
CA ILE A 133 9.41 1.38 -15.39
C ILE A 133 10.57 0.63 -16.08
N LEU A 134 11.27 -0.25 -15.38
CA LEU A 134 12.35 -1.05 -15.99
C LEU A 134 11.84 -1.98 -17.09
N PHE A 135 10.64 -2.56 -16.92
CA PHE A 135 10.02 -3.34 -17.98
C PHE A 135 9.74 -2.49 -19.23
N GLN A 136 9.26 -1.26 -19.07
CA GLN A 136 9.09 -0.33 -20.18
C GLN A 136 10.43 -0.03 -20.89
N ASP A 137 11.52 0.15 -20.15
CA ASP A 137 12.85 0.38 -20.74
C ASP A 137 13.31 -0.78 -21.64
N THR A 138 12.95 -2.02 -21.30
CA THR A 138 13.25 -3.17 -22.17
C THR A 138 12.51 -3.12 -23.50
N TRP A 139 11.32 -2.51 -23.54
CA TRP A 139 10.57 -2.30 -24.79
C TRP A 139 11.17 -1.17 -25.61
N LEU A 140 11.45 -0.03 -24.97
CA LEU A 140 12.05 1.13 -25.64
C LEU A 140 13.44 0.82 -26.22
N SER A 141 14.19 -0.07 -25.56
CA SER A 141 15.51 -0.51 -26.03
C SER A 141 15.46 -1.62 -27.09
N GLY A 142 14.27 -2.08 -27.49
CA GLY A 142 14.11 -3.13 -28.51
C GLY A 142 14.59 -4.54 -28.09
N ILE A 143 14.76 -4.80 -26.78
CA ILE A 143 15.28 -6.07 -26.25
C ILE A 143 14.25 -7.19 -26.49
N LYS A 144 14.70 -8.31 -27.03
CA LYS A 144 13.85 -9.49 -27.26
C LYS A 144 13.59 -10.24 -25.94
N TRP A 145 12.56 -11.08 -25.92
CA TRP A 145 12.08 -11.76 -24.70
C TRP A 145 13.16 -12.54 -23.94
N ASP A 146 13.98 -13.28 -24.66
CA ASP A 146 15.00 -14.20 -24.11
C ASP A 146 16.42 -13.67 -24.30
N GLU A 147 16.55 -12.42 -24.74
CA GLU A 147 17.81 -11.71 -24.83
C GLU A 147 18.20 -11.13 -23.47
N LEU A 148 19.50 -11.02 -23.23
CA LEU A 148 20.04 -10.40 -22.02
C LEU A 148 19.71 -8.92 -21.97
N LEU A 149 19.46 -8.42 -20.76
CA LEU A 149 19.30 -6.98 -20.55
C LEU A 149 20.60 -6.25 -20.91
N THR A 150 20.46 -5.05 -21.48
CA THR A 150 21.61 -4.15 -21.69
C THR A 150 22.25 -3.79 -20.35
N GLN A 151 23.53 -3.41 -20.37
CA GLN A 151 24.25 -3.08 -19.14
C GLN A 151 23.54 -2.02 -18.29
N ALA A 152 22.96 -1.00 -18.92
CA ALA A 152 22.23 0.06 -18.22
C ALA A 152 20.98 -0.47 -17.49
N VAL A 153 20.15 -1.28 -18.16
CA VAL A 153 18.93 -1.85 -17.55
C VAL A 153 19.28 -2.90 -16.50
N ALA A 154 20.29 -3.73 -16.78
CA ALA A 154 20.78 -4.72 -15.83
C ALA A 154 21.30 -4.07 -14.54
N GLN A 155 22.02 -2.95 -14.61
CA GLN A 155 22.49 -2.23 -13.42
C GLN A 155 21.33 -1.75 -12.54
N GLN A 156 20.31 -1.14 -13.14
CA GLN A 156 19.12 -0.69 -12.41
C GLN A 156 18.34 -1.87 -11.80
N TRP A 157 18.25 -2.98 -12.53
CA TRP A 157 17.65 -4.22 -12.02
C TRP A 157 18.37 -4.75 -10.77
N HIS A 158 19.70 -4.87 -10.81
CA HIS A 158 20.47 -5.36 -9.65
C HIS A 158 20.36 -4.39 -8.46
N LYS A 159 20.35 -3.08 -8.72
CA LYS A 159 20.09 -2.08 -7.68
C LYS A 159 18.73 -2.30 -7.02
N TRP A 160 17.67 -2.44 -7.81
CA TRP A 160 16.33 -2.70 -7.30
C TRP A 160 16.26 -4.00 -6.49
N ILE A 161 16.85 -5.10 -6.98
CA ILE A 161 16.92 -6.38 -6.24
C ILE A 161 17.62 -6.25 -4.89
N ASN A 162 18.71 -5.47 -4.81
CA ASN A 162 19.39 -5.22 -3.55
C ASN A 162 18.51 -4.41 -2.57
N GLU A 163 17.80 -3.40 -3.06
CA GLU A 163 16.89 -2.58 -2.28
C GLU A 163 15.64 -3.36 -1.82
N LEU A 164 15.21 -4.40 -2.55
CA LEU A 164 14.11 -5.26 -2.11
C LEU A 164 14.36 -5.92 -0.74
N GLN A 165 15.62 -6.10 -0.33
CA GLN A 165 15.93 -6.66 0.97
C GLN A 165 15.37 -5.81 2.12
N CYS A 166 15.27 -4.50 1.94
CA CYS A 166 14.70 -3.58 2.93
C CYS A 166 13.21 -3.85 3.19
N LEU A 167 12.49 -4.45 2.23
CA LEU A 167 11.08 -4.80 2.40
C LEU A 167 10.86 -5.91 3.44
N LYS A 168 11.90 -6.67 3.79
CA LYS A 168 11.80 -7.73 4.82
C LYS A 168 11.42 -7.18 6.18
N ASP A 169 11.72 -5.92 6.45
CA ASP A 169 11.49 -5.27 7.75
C ASP A 169 10.27 -4.36 7.74
N ILE A 170 9.72 -4.05 6.56
CA ILE A 170 8.51 -3.23 6.45
C ILE A 170 7.30 -4.02 6.96
N ARG A 171 6.54 -3.38 7.84
CA ARG A 171 5.29 -3.88 8.41
C ARG A 171 4.22 -2.84 8.16
N ILE A 172 3.13 -3.24 7.52
CA ILE A 172 2.01 -2.34 7.22
C ILE A 172 0.82 -2.80 8.06
N LEU A 173 0.27 -1.91 8.89
CA LEU A 173 -0.87 -2.25 9.74
C LEU A 173 -2.09 -2.61 8.88
N ARG A 174 -2.69 -3.77 9.14
CA ARG A 174 -3.93 -4.20 8.47
C ARG A 174 -5.15 -3.41 8.97
N TRP A 175 -5.11 -2.89 10.20
CA TRP A 175 -6.18 -2.14 10.83
C TRP A 175 -5.58 -0.83 11.25
N ILE A 176 -6.24 0.20 10.79
CA ILE A 176 -5.76 1.58 10.78
C ILE A 176 -6.36 2.38 11.94
N GLY A 177 -6.97 1.68 12.92
CA GLY A 177 -7.26 2.19 14.26
C GLY A 177 -8.62 2.87 14.45
N PHE A 178 -9.40 3.09 13.40
CA PHE A 178 -10.64 3.84 13.50
C PHE A 178 -11.92 3.00 13.37
N SER A 179 -13.00 3.51 13.95
CA SER A 179 -14.37 2.99 13.88
C SER A 179 -15.30 4.02 13.22
N GLU A 180 -16.57 3.68 13.06
CA GLU A 180 -17.59 4.60 12.51
C GLU A 180 -17.78 5.87 13.36
N THR A 181 -17.36 5.86 14.62
CA THR A 181 -17.45 7.01 15.54
C THR A 181 -16.19 7.86 15.57
N SER A 182 -15.12 7.43 14.90
CA SER A 182 -13.86 8.18 14.87
C SER A 182 -13.96 9.37 13.93
N ASP A 183 -13.39 10.51 14.36
CA ASP A 183 -13.15 11.63 13.45
C ASP A 183 -11.91 11.32 12.60
N VAL A 184 -12.14 11.03 11.31
CA VAL A 184 -11.11 10.62 10.36
C VAL A 184 -10.99 11.66 9.25
N ILE A 185 -9.77 12.17 9.07
CA ILE A 185 -9.41 13.06 7.97
C ILE A 185 -8.57 12.27 6.98
N ILE A 186 -9.04 12.27 5.73
CA ILE A 186 -8.34 11.63 4.63
C ILE A 186 -7.40 12.63 3.96
N HIS A 187 -6.12 12.26 3.88
CA HIS A 187 -5.11 13.01 3.13
C HIS A 187 -4.77 12.26 1.84
N VAL A 188 -4.88 12.95 0.72
CA VAL A 188 -4.49 12.43 -0.59
C VAL A 188 -3.23 13.17 -1.01
N PHE A 189 -2.17 12.42 -1.29
CA PHE A 189 -0.97 12.95 -1.93
C PHE A 189 -0.89 12.36 -3.34
N CYS A 190 -0.75 13.21 -4.34
CA CYS A 190 -0.53 12.79 -5.72
C CYS A 190 0.73 13.43 -6.26
N ASP A 191 1.52 12.65 -6.98
CA ASP A 191 2.68 13.15 -7.72
C ASP A 191 2.77 12.47 -9.08
N ALA A 192 3.36 13.18 -10.04
CA ALA A 192 3.47 12.73 -11.41
C ALA A 192 4.85 13.08 -11.97
N SER A 193 5.41 12.12 -12.71
CA SER A 193 6.63 12.28 -13.49
C SER A 193 6.36 11.84 -14.93
N GLU A 194 7.31 12.10 -15.83
CA GLU A 194 7.25 11.61 -17.22
C GLU A 194 7.08 10.09 -17.33
N ARG A 195 7.51 9.34 -16.30
CA ARG A 195 7.59 7.87 -16.35
C ARG A 195 6.47 7.16 -15.58
N ALA A 196 5.91 7.82 -14.57
CA ALA A 196 4.85 7.27 -13.74
C ALA A 196 4.18 8.38 -12.92
N TYR A 197 2.93 8.12 -12.54
CA TYR A 197 2.18 8.89 -11.56
C TYR A 197 1.50 7.93 -10.59
N ASP A 198 1.31 8.41 -9.35
CA ASP A 198 0.65 7.64 -8.30
C ASP A 198 -0.03 8.61 -7.32
N ALA A 199 -1.03 8.08 -6.61
CA ALA A 199 -1.70 8.77 -5.52
C ALA A 199 -1.72 7.89 -4.27
N CYS A 200 -1.23 8.41 -3.16
CA CYS A 200 -1.25 7.75 -1.86
C CYS A 200 -2.36 8.33 -0.99
N LEU A 201 -3.14 7.44 -0.38
CA LEU A 201 -4.24 7.78 0.52
C LEU A 201 -3.85 7.47 1.96
N TYR A 202 -3.88 8.46 2.85
CA TYR A 202 -3.63 8.30 4.27
C TYR A 202 -4.88 8.64 5.08
N ALA A 203 -5.17 7.82 6.10
CA ALA A 203 -6.12 8.18 7.15
C ALA A 203 -5.37 8.79 8.31
N ARG A 204 -5.82 9.98 8.72
CA ARG A 204 -5.42 10.63 9.96
C ARG A 204 -6.59 10.58 10.92
N HIS A 205 -6.37 10.07 12.12
CA HIS A 205 -7.36 10.13 13.19
C HIS A 205 -6.70 10.54 14.50
N THR A 206 -7.48 11.14 15.38
CA THR A 206 -7.03 11.55 16.72
C THR A 206 -7.49 10.51 17.72
N VAL A 207 -6.54 9.87 18.40
CA VAL A 207 -6.80 8.96 19.52
C VAL A 207 -6.45 9.69 20.79
N GLU A 208 -7.47 10.11 21.54
CA GLU A 208 -7.34 10.90 22.77
C GLU A 208 -6.51 12.18 22.55
N THR A 209 -5.18 12.12 22.77
CA THR A 209 -4.23 13.22 22.63
C THR A 209 -3.22 13.03 21.50
N PHE A 210 -3.18 11.87 20.85
CA PHE A 210 -2.20 11.53 19.83
C PHE A 210 -2.83 11.50 18.44
N MET A 211 -2.05 11.92 17.46
CA MET A 211 -2.42 11.86 16.05
C MET A 211 -1.77 10.63 15.42
N GLU A 212 -2.59 9.73 14.88
CA GLU A 212 -2.11 8.60 14.10
C GLU A 212 -2.38 8.83 12.61
N VAL A 213 -1.39 8.50 11.79
CA VAL A 213 -1.48 8.59 10.32
C VAL A 213 -1.08 7.26 9.73
N ASN A 214 -2.01 6.61 9.03
CA ASN A 214 -1.83 5.30 8.45
C ASN A 214 -2.09 5.33 6.94
N LEU A 215 -1.23 4.68 6.16
CA LEU A 215 -1.47 4.47 4.73
C LEU A 215 -2.67 3.53 4.55
N ILE A 216 -3.68 3.95 3.80
CA ILE A 216 -4.83 3.12 3.42
C ILE A 216 -4.47 2.32 2.17
N CYS A 217 -4.06 3.03 1.11
CA CYS A 217 -3.75 2.44 -0.18
C CYS A 217 -2.96 3.43 -1.04
N SER A 218 -2.33 2.92 -2.09
CA SER A 218 -1.81 3.71 -3.22
C SER A 218 -2.51 3.28 -4.50
N ARG A 219 -2.68 4.22 -5.42
CA ARG A 219 -3.31 3.99 -6.71
C ARG A 219 -2.48 4.64 -7.83
N SER A 220 -1.72 3.79 -8.49
CA SER A 220 -1.29 3.99 -9.87
C SER A 220 -2.38 3.42 -10.77
N THR A 221 -3.26 4.26 -11.30
CA THR A 221 -4.20 3.88 -12.37
C THR A 221 -3.61 4.25 -13.72
N ASP A 222 -4.03 3.58 -14.79
CA ASP A 222 -3.66 3.80 -16.19
C ASP A 222 -2.16 3.93 -16.53
N ASN A 223 -1.24 3.45 -15.69
CA ASN A 223 0.13 3.27 -16.15
C ASN A 223 0.15 2.10 -17.14
N PRO A 224 0.81 2.21 -18.31
CA PRO A 224 0.81 1.14 -19.32
C PRO A 224 1.16 -0.23 -18.71
N ALA A 225 2.16 -0.27 -17.83
CA ALA A 225 2.64 -1.48 -17.17
C ALA A 225 1.66 -2.09 -16.14
N ASP A 226 0.60 -1.38 -15.75
CA ASP A 226 -0.40 -1.90 -14.79
C ASP A 226 -1.13 -3.12 -15.35
N HIS A 227 -1.45 -3.10 -16.66
CA HIS A 227 -2.15 -4.19 -17.35
C HIS A 227 -1.46 -5.55 -17.20
N LEU A 228 -0.12 -5.56 -17.18
CA LEU A 228 0.65 -6.79 -16.99
C LEU A 228 0.72 -7.26 -15.54
N THR A 229 0.67 -6.34 -14.58
CA THR A 229 0.66 -6.69 -13.16
C THR A 229 -0.71 -7.08 -12.64
N ARG A 230 -1.79 -6.56 -13.26
CA ARG A 230 -3.18 -6.81 -12.85
C ARG A 230 -3.84 -7.93 -13.67
N GLY A 231 -3.18 -8.38 -14.72
CA GLY A 231 -3.67 -9.42 -15.62
C GLY A 231 -4.49 -8.84 -16.76
N THR A 232 -4.10 -9.17 -17.99
CA THR A 232 -4.85 -8.89 -19.21
C THR A 232 -4.71 -10.08 -20.15
N PHE A 233 -5.74 -10.40 -20.91
CA PHE A 233 -5.61 -11.43 -21.94
C PHE A 233 -4.73 -10.93 -23.09
N PRO A 234 -3.89 -11.78 -23.71
CA PRO A 234 -3.06 -11.38 -24.85
C PRO A 234 -3.86 -10.79 -26.01
N SER A 235 -5.07 -11.31 -26.23
CA SER A 235 -6.02 -10.81 -27.24
C SER A 235 -6.52 -9.39 -26.96
N GLN A 236 -6.53 -8.97 -25.69
CA GLN A 236 -6.92 -7.62 -25.27
C GLN A 236 -5.74 -6.65 -25.26
N LEU A 237 -4.50 -7.15 -25.17
CA LEU A 237 -3.32 -6.29 -25.11
C LEU A 237 -3.11 -5.47 -26.40
N SER A 238 -3.42 -6.05 -27.56
CA SER A 238 -3.32 -5.34 -28.84
C SER A 238 -4.32 -4.19 -28.98
N SER A 239 -5.48 -4.27 -28.32
CA SER A 239 -6.51 -3.22 -28.36
C SER A 239 -6.39 -2.20 -27.22
N LEU A 240 -5.49 -2.40 -26.25
CA LEU A 240 -5.25 -1.46 -25.16
C LEU A 240 -4.45 -0.25 -25.65
N GLU A 241 -5.13 0.81 -26.09
CA GLU A 241 -4.48 2.06 -26.50
C GLU A 241 -3.58 2.63 -25.41
N SER A 242 -3.97 2.51 -24.13
CA SER A 242 -3.14 2.97 -23.01
C SER A 242 -1.78 2.28 -22.92
N TRP A 243 -1.68 1.04 -23.43
CA TRP A 243 -0.41 0.30 -23.46
C TRP A 243 0.57 0.91 -24.48
N TRP A 244 0.04 1.33 -25.64
CA TRP A 244 0.85 1.80 -26.78
C TRP A 244 1.04 3.32 -26.80
N HIS A 245 0.06 4.07 -26.30
CA HIS A 245 -0.03 5.53 -26.42
C HIS A 245 -0.11 6.24 -25.06
N GLY A 246 -0.09 5.50 -23.95
CA GLY A 246 -0.24 6.06 -22.62
C GLY A 246 -1.67 6.45 -22.25
N PRO A 247 -1.90 6.96 -21.03
CA PRO A 247 -3.22 7.36 -20.56
C PRO A 247 -3.86 8.40 -21.50
N LYS A 248 -5.13 8.23 -21.84
CA LYS A 248 -5.85 9.12 -22.76
C LYS A 248 -5.84 10.58 -22.28
N TRP A 249 -5.98 10.78 -20.97
CA TRP A 249 -5.98 12.12 -20.35
C TRP A 249 -4.66 12.89 -20.55
N LEU A 250 -3.53 12.20 -20.82
CA LEU A 250 -2.25 12.84 -21.13
C LEU A 250 -2.21 13.38 -22.57
N ASN A 251 -2.98 12.78 -23.47
CA ASN A 251 -3.04 13.13 -24.89
C ASN A 251 -4.18 14.11 -25.22
N HIS A 252 -5.00 14.49 -24.24
CA HIS A 252 -6.00 15.52 -24.42
C HIS A 252 -5.39 16.91 -24.18
N ASP A 253 -5.82 17.90 -24.96
CA ASP A 253 -5.55 19.31 -24.69
C ASP A 253 -5.99 19.66 -23.26
N SER A 254 -5.29 20.59 -22.59
CA SER A 254 -5.39 20.87 -21.15
C SER A 254 -6.81 21.18 -20.63
N GLU A 255 -7.77 21.40 -21.53
CA GLU A 255 -9.19 21.62 -21.25
C GLU A 255 -9.95 20.34 -20.84
N ALA A 256 -9.45 19.14 -21.14
CA ALA A 256 -10.09 17.86 -20.75
C ALA A 256 -9.46 17.22 -19.49
N CYS A 257 -8.47 17.87 -18.88
CA CYS A 257 -8.03 17.51 -17.52
C CYS A 257 -9.24 17.65 -16.60
N PRO A 258 -9.60 16.66 -15.75
CA PRO A 258 -10.83 16.67 -14.97
C PRO A 258 -10.96 17.98 -14.19
N THR A 259 -11.73 18.90 -14.77
CA THR A 259 -11.81 20.28 -14.30
C THR A 259 -12.94 20.32 -13.30
N LYS A 260 -12.54 20.41 -12.02
CA LYS A 260 -13.25 21.07 -10.93
C LYS A 260 -14.73 20.71 -10.73
N ASP A 261 -14.97 19.69 -9.92
CA ASP A 261 -16.09 19.67 -8.97
C ASP A 261 -15.58 19.16 -7.61
N PHE A 262 -14.70 19.94 -6.98
CA PHE A 262 -14.49 19.79 -5.55
C PHE A 262 -15.57 20.61 -4.83
N PRO A 263 -16.31 20.05 -3.86
CA PRO A 263 -17.27 20.82 -3.08
C PRO A 263 -16.59 22.07 -2.52
N SER A 264 -17.12 23.23 -2.90
CA SER A 264 -16.60 24.52 -2.47
C SER A 264 -16.82 24.70 -0.97
N HIS A 265 -15.81 24.40 -0.16
CA HIS A 265 -15.71 24.99 1.17
C HIS A 265 -14.99 26.33 1.03
N SER A 266 -15.76 27.40 1.18
CA SER A 266 -15.31 28.78 1.16
C SER A 266 -14.17 29.04 2.15
N GLN A 267 -13.04 29.56 1.67
CA GLN A 267 -12.11 30.34 2.49
C GLN A 267 -11.81 31.69 1.83
N PRO A 268 -11.53 32.73 2.64
CA PRO A 268 -11.63 34.12 2.22
C PRO A 268 -10.45 34.59 1.38
N SER A 269 -10.75 35.59 0.56
CA SER A 269 -9.95 36.26 -0.46
C SER A 269 -8.70 36.98 0.07
N VAL A 270 -7.57 36.82 -0.64
CA VAL A 270 -6.64 37.92 -1.00
C VAL A 270 -5.98 37.59 -2.35
N GLU A 271 -6.27 38.38 -3.37
CA GLU A 271 -5.57 38.48 -4.68
C GLU A 271 -4.21 39.21 -4.46
N VAL A 272 -3.11 39.05 -5.21
CA VAL A 272 -2.87 39.15 -6.66
C VAL A 272 -1.47 38.55 -7.01
N GLU A 273 -1.43 37.75 -8.09
CA GLU A 273 -0.38 37.47 -9.12
C GLU A 273 1.12 37.27 -8.73
N SER A 274 1.81 36.21 -9.17
CA SER A 274 2.09 35.91 -10.59
C SER A 274 2.66 34.49 -10.80
N TRP A 275 2.20 33.86 -11.88
CA TRP A 275 2.63 32.65 -12.59
C TRP A 275 3.87 31.88 -12.08
N LYS A 276 3.65 30.77 -11.35
CA LYS A 276 4.26 29.43 -11.58
C LYS A 276 3.39 28.37 -10.87
N THR A 277 2.98 27.34 -11.61
CA THR A 277 2.27 26.15 -11.11
C THR A 277 2.98 25.57 -9.90
N LYS A 278 2.42 25.77 -8.70
CA LYS A 278 2.77 25.03 -7.49
C LYS A 278 1.52 24.27 -7.07
N SER A 279 1.59 22.93 -7.13
CA SER A 279 0.71 22.08 -6.33
C SER A 279 0.72 22.60 -4.90
N ARG A 280 -0.43 23.10 -4.43
CA ARG A 280 -0.61 23.45 -3.02
C ARG A 280 -1.03 22.18 -2.28
N SER A 281 -0.06 21.48 -1.70
CA SER A 281 -0.31 20.52 -0.63
C SER A 281 -0.80 21.30 0.60
N PHE A 282 -2.02 21.02 1.06
CA PHE A 282 -2.50 21.52 2.34
C PHE A 282 -1.75 20.81 3.47
N TYR A 283 -0.91 21.54 4.20
CA TYR A 283 -0.40 21.08 5.48
C TYR A 283 -1.34 21.60 6.56
N VAL A 284 -2.14 20.72 7.17
CA VAL A 284 -2.74 20.99 8.47
C VAL A 284 -1.96 20.16 9.49
N ALA A 285 -0.82 20.70 9.92
CA ALA A 285 -0.16 20.28 11.14
C ALA A 285 -0.67 21.19 12.26
N THR A 286 -1.61 20.70 13.07
CA THR A 286 -2.07 21.38 14.30
C THR A 286 -1.06 21.24 15.43
N THR A 287 0.21 21.49 15.14
CA THR A 287 1.25 21.69 16.16
C THR A 287 1.93 22.99 15.82
N GLU A 288 2.04 23.89 16.79
CA GLU A 288 2.84 25.11 16.61
C GLU A 288 4.21 24.71 16.05
N PRO A 289 4.60 25.27 14.89
CA PRO A 289 5.85 24.88 14.27
C PRO A 289 6.99 25.26 15.21
N ILE A 290 7.88 24.31 15.48
CA ILE A 290 9.10 24.51 16.30
C ILE A 290 9.92 25.72 15.81
N ILE A 291 9.81 26.02 14.51
CA ILE A 291 10.40 27.19 13.86
C ILE A 291 9.30 27.87 13.06
N ASP A 292 8.92 29.09 13.42
CA ASP A 292 8.06 29.91 12.58
C ASP A 292 8.83 30.33 11.32
N ILE A 293 8.40 29.82 10.17
CA ILE A 293 8.98 30.08 8.86
C ILE A 293 8.78 31.56 8.47
N SER A 294 7.74 32.22 9.00
CA SER A 294 7.42 33.62 8.70
C SER A 294 8.53 34.60 9.12
N HIS A 295 9.39 34.21 10.05
CA HIS A 295 10.50 35.02 10.55
C HIS A 295 11.74 35.02 9.65
N TYR A 296 11.74 34.27 8.53
CA TYR A 296 12.92 34.13 7.65
C TYR A 296 12.64 34.58 6.22
N SER A 297 13.30 35.66 5.80
CA SER A 297 13.25 36.17 4.41
C SER A 297 14.20 35.46 3.43
N SER A 298 14.97 34.47 3.90
CA SER A 298 15.97 33.75 3.11
C SER A 298 15.92 32.24 3.37
N TYR A 299 15.70 31.47 2.32
CA TYR A 299 15.66 30.01 2.36
C TYR A 299 16.96 29.39 2.88
N THR A 300 18.12 29.92 2.46
CA THR A 300 19.42 29.45 2.94
C THR A 300 19.65 29.75 4.41
N LYS A 301 19.09 30.86 4.93
CA LYS A 301 19.11 31.19 6.37
C LYS A 301 18.23 30.24 7.17
N LEU A 302 17.02 29.95 6.69
CA LEU A 302 16.12 28.97 7.29
C LEU A 302 16.77 27.59 7.38
N LEU A 303 17.31 27.09 6.27
CA LEU A 303 18.01 25.80 6.20
C LEU A 303 19.16 25.69 7.21
N ARG A 304 19.99 26.74 7.31
CA ARG A 304 21.11 26.77 8.26
C ARG A 304 20.63 26.76 9.70
N VAL A 305 19.61 27.54 10.03
CA VAL A 305 19.06 27.60 11.39
C VAL A 305 18.41 26.28 11.78
N THR A 306 17.62 25.68 10.89
CA THR A 306 17.04 24.35 11.12
C THR A 306 18.13 23.29 11.30
N ALA A 307 19.20 23.32 10.49
CA ALA A 307 20.33 22.40 10.64
C ALA A 307 21.07 22.58 11.98
N TRP A 308 21.23 23.82 12.46
CA TRP A 308 21.81 24.10 13.78
C TRP A 308 20.94 23.59 14.93
N ILE A 309 19.61 23.76 14.84
CA ILE A 309 18.67 23.26 15.85
C ILE A 309 18.70 21.73 15.90
N LEU A 310 18.67 21.06 14.75
CA LEU A 310 18.77 19.59 14.69
C LEU A 310 20.11 19.08 15.24
N ARG A 311 21.21 19.78 14.93
CA ARG A 311 22.54 19.47 15.50
C ARG A 311 22.60 19.68 17.01
N PHE A 312 21.97 20.73 17.52
CA PHE A 312 21.88 20.99 18.96
C PHE A 312 21.07 19.88 19.67
N VAL A 313 19.89 19.52 19.15
CA VAL A 313 19.07 18.42 19.68
C VAL A 313 19.84 17.11 19.67
N HIS A 314 20.58 16.81 18.59
CA HIS A 314 21.42 15.62 18.51
C HIS A 314 22.50 15.62 19.61
N ASN A 315 23.20 16.73 19.81
CA ASN A 315 24.24 16.84 20.84
C ASN A 315 23.68 16.75 22.27
N CYS A 316 22.49 17.28 22.52
CA CYS A 316 21.82 17.15 23.83
C CYS A 316 21.37 15.71 24.12
N LYS A 317 21.00 14.94 23.08
CA LYS A 317 20.63 13.52 23.23
C LYS A 317 21.84 12.60 23.37
N SER A 318 22.98 12.96 22.79
CA SER A 318 24.22 12.16 22.85
C SER A 318 25.01 12.30 24.17
N ASN A 319 24.66 13.25 25.05
CA ASN A 319 25.36 13.51 26.31
C ASN A 319 24.70 12.92 27.57
N TYR A 320 23.86 11.88 27.46
CA TYR A 320 23.51 11.05 28.61
C TYR A 320 24.71 10.15 28.99
N VAL A 321 25.77 10.78 29.52
CA VAL A 321 26.77 10.08 30.33
C VAL A 321 26.16 9.95 31.72
N SER A 322 25.92 8.71 32.14
CA SER A 322 25.54 8.39 33.51
C SER A 322 26.63 8.86 34.46
N PHE A 323 26.38 9.94 35.21
CA PHE A 323 27.16 10.24 36.40
C PHE A 323 26.68 9.30 37.50
N THR A 324 27.45 8.23 37.72
CA THR A 324 27.44 7.49 38.98
C THR A 324 28.38 8.21 39.94
N ASP A 325 27.82 8.79 41.00
CA ASP A 325 28.50 8.91 42.30
C ASP A 325 27.81 7.94 43.27
#